data_AF-A0A7V8ZPW0-F1
#
_entry.id   AF-A0A7V8ZPW0-F1
#
_cell.length_a   1.000
_cell.length_b   1.000
_cell.length_c   1.000
_cell.angle_alpha   90.00
_cell.angle_beta   90.00
_cell.angle_gamma   90.00
#
_symmetry.space_group_name_H-M   'P 1'
#
loop_
_entity.id
_entity.type
_entity.pdbx_description
1 polymer ?
#
loop_
_entity_poly.entity_id
_entity_poly.type
_entity_poly.pdbx_seq_one_letter_code
_entity_poly.pdbx_strand_id
1 'polypeptide(L)' 'MSEETSKRATVYFEPALHQAIRLKAAHTHRTVSDIVNDAVRLALREDQEDLAAFEDRVAEPVISYEALLKDLKAHGKL' A
#
# COMPACT_ATOMS: atom_id res chain seq x y z
N MET A 1 -7.64 -21.85 -20.08
CA MET A 1 -7.24 -20.61 -19.39
C MET A 1 -8.35 -19.63 -19.66
N SER A 2 -9.27 -19.46 -18.73
CA SER A 2 -10.48 -18.65 -18.92
C SER A 2 -10.05 -17.22 -19.26
N GLU A 3 -10.44 -16.71 -20.44
CA GLU A 3 -10.32 -15.29 -20.74
C GLU A 3 -11.19 -14.54 -19.73
N GLU A 4 -10.54 -13.94 -18.72
CA GLU A 4 -11.24 -13.08 -17.76
C GLU A 4 -11.69 -11.82 -18.50
N THR A 5 -12.93 -11.85 -18.97
CA THR A 5 -13.60 -10.68 -19.51
C THR A 5 -13.68 -9.61 -18.42
N SER A 6 -13.27 -8.38 -18.75
CA SER A 6 -13.31 -7.26 -17.82
C SER A 6 -14.71 -7.12 -17.22
N LYS A 7 -14.83 -7.11 -15.88
CA LYS A 7 -16.11 -6.92 -15.20
C LYS A 7 -16.43 -5.43 -15.06
N ARG A 8 -17.60 -5.01 -15.55
CA ARG A 8 -18.06 -3.62 -15.43
C ARG A 8 -18.38 -3.28 -13.97
N ALA A 9 -17.82 -2.18 -13.49
CA ALA A 9 -18.14 -1.58 -12.19
C ALA A 9 -18.38 -0.07 -12.37
N THR A 10 -19.23 0.51 -11.51
CA THR A 10 -19.47 1.96 -11.46
C THR A 10 -18.86 2.49 -10.17
N VAL A 11 -18.02 3.52 -10.29
CA VAL A 11 -17.38 4.20 -9.15
C VAL A 11 -17.63 5.70 -9.26
N TYR A 12 -17.84 6.35 -8.12
CA TYR A 12 -17.97 7.80 -8.07
C TYR A 12 -16.61 8.41 -7.73
N PHE A 13 -16.17 9.38 -8.53
CA PHE A 13 -14.98 10.17 -8.25
C PHE A 13 -15.38 11.57 -7.80
N GLU A 14 -14.60 12.16 -6.89
CA GLU A 14 -14.65 13.60 -6.69
C GLU A 14 -14.30 14.32 -8.01
N PRO A 15 -14.93 15.47 -8.33
CA PRO A 15 -14.73 16.14 -9.61
C PRO A 15 -13.27 16.45 -9.93
N ALA A 16 -12.50 16.90 -8.94
CA ALA A 16 -11.08 17.21 -9.11
C ALA A 16 -10.23 15.96 -9.40
N LEU A 17 -10.49 14.86 -8.69
CA LEU A 17 -9.80 13.58 -8.92
C LEU A 17 -10.14 12.99 -10.28
N HIS A 18 -11.40 13.07 -10.70
CA HIS A 18 -11.82 12.65 -12.04
C HIS A 18 -11.08 13.42 -13.14
N GLN A 19 -10.92 14.74 -12.97
CA GLN A 19 -10.16 15.55 -13.92
C GLN A 19 -8.68 15.14 -13.95
N ALA A 20 -8.06 14.97 -12.77
CA ALA A 20 -6.66 14.57 -12.66
C ALA A 20 -6.39 13.20 -13.29
N ILE A 21 -7.24 12.19 -13.01
CA ILE A 21 -7.07 10.85 -13.56
C ILE A 21 -7.29 10.81 -15.07
N ARG A 22 -8.23 11.60 -15.61
CA ARG A 22 -8.41 11.75 -17.06
C ARG A 22 -7.20 12.36 -17.73
N LEU A 23 -6.59 13.39 -17.14
CA LEU A 23 -5.37 13.99 -17.66
C LEU A 23 -4.19 13.00 -17.63
N LYS A 24 -4.03 12.28 -16.51
CA LYS A 24 -3.01 11.23 -16.36
C LYS A 24 -3.20 10.12 -17.40
N ALA A 25 -4.43 9.65 -17.60
CA ALA A 25 -4.78 8.65 -18.62
C ALA A 25 -4.35 9.11 -20.02
N ALA A 26 -4.71 10.33 -20.41
CA ALA A 26 -4.32 10.90 -21.70
C ALA A 26 -2.80 11.02 -21.85
N HIS A 27 -2.10 11.55 -20.84
CA HIS A 27 -0.65 11.74 -20.88
C HIS A 27 0.12 10.40 -20.92
N THR A 28 -0.41 9.37 -20.27
CA THR A 28 0.25 8.05 -20.18
C THR A 28 -0.20 7.07 -21.26
N HIS A 29 -1.12 7.46 -22.15
CA HIS A 29 -1.72 6.58 -23.15
C HIS A 29 -2.36 5.32 -22.54
N ARG A 30 -3.01 5.48 -21.39
CA ARG A 30 -3.68 4.41 -20.64
C ARG A 30 -5.16 4.72 -20.46
N THR A 31 -5.98 3.70 -20.24
CA THR A 31 -7.38 3.95 -19.86
C THR A 31 -7.50 4.32 -18.38
N VAL A 32 -8.59 5.00 -18.00
CA VAL A 32 -8.90 5.26 -16.59
C VAL A 32 -9.06 3.95 -15.82
N SER A 33 -9.69 2.94 -16.42
CA SER A 33 -9.85 1.61 -15.83
C SER A 33 -8.51 0.93 -15.54
N ASP A 34 -7.51 1.05 -16.43
CA ASP A 34 -6.19 0.47 -16.18
C ASP A 34 -5.50 1.14 -14.99
N ILE A 35 -5.58 2.47 -14.90
CA ILE A 35 -4.99 3.22 -13.79
C ILE A 35 -5.67 2.86 -12.47
N VAL A 36 -6.99 2.75 -12.46
CA VAL A 36 -7.76 2.35 -11.28
C VAL A 36 -7.42 0.91 -10.86
N ASN A 37 -7.36 -0.02 -11.81
CA ASN A 37 -6.99 -1.40 -11.52
C ASN A 37 -5.59 -1.51 -10.91
N ASP A 38 -4.62 -0.75 -11.41
CA ASP A 38 -3.27 -0.72 -10.85
C ASP A 38 -3.25 -0.14 -9.44
N ALA A 39 -3.99 0.94 -9.19
CA ALA A 39 -4.09 1.54 -7.87
C ALA A 39 -4.70 0.55 -6.87
N VAL A 40 -5.76 -0.19 -7.26
CA VAL A 40 -6.37 -1.23 -6.41
C VAL A 40 -5.39 -2.37 -6.15
N ARG A 41 -4.66 -2.86 -7.17
CA ARG A 41 -3.66 -3.92 -6.98
C ARG A 41 -2.51 -3.47 -6.08
N LEU A 42 -2.10 -2.20 -6.17
CA LEU A 42 -1.07 -1.65 -5.30
C LEU A 42 -1.55 -1.65 -3.85
N ALA A 43 -2.73 -1.11 -3.57
CA ALA A 43 -3.30 -1.09 -2.22
C ALA A 43 -3.42 -2.50 -1.61
N LEU A 44 -3.95 -3.46 -2.37
CA LEU A 44 -4.09 -4.85 -1.88
C LEU A 44 -2.73 -5.53 -1.58
N ARG A 45 -1.68 -5.15 -2.31
CA ARG A 45 -0.33 -5.67 -2.07
C ARG A 45 0.32 -5.01 -0.87
N GLU A 46 0.15 -3.71 -0.69
CA GLU A 46 0.59 -3.00 0.50
C GLU A 46 -0.07 -3.61 1.75
N ASP A 47 -1.38 -3.88 1.70
CA ASP A 47 -2.10 -4.58 2.77
C ASP A 47 -1.51 -5.97 3.05
N GLN A 48 -1.12 -6.72 2.01
CA GLN A 48 -0.50 -8.04 2.14
C GLN A 48 0.90 -7.94 2.77
N GLU A 49 1.70 -6.96 2.38
CA GLU A 49 3.03 -6.70 2.93
C GLU A 49 2.95 -6.31 4.41
N ASP A 50 1.96 -5.50 4.79
CA ASP A 50 1.69 -5.15 6.18
C ASP A 50 1.35 -6.39 7.01
N LEU A 51 0.46 -7.26 6.52
CA LEU A 51 0.12 -8.51 7.21
C LEU A 51 1.35 -9.41 7.41
N ALA A 52 2.21 -9.54 6.40
CA ALA A 52 3.46 -10.30 6.52
C ALA A 52 4.41 -9.67 7.55
N ALA A 53 4.54 -8.34 7.57
CA ALA A 53 5.34 -7.65 8.56
C ALA A 53 4.80 -7.88 9.99
N PHE A 54 3.48 -7.93 10.18
CA PHE A 54 2.91 -8.29 11.48
C PHE A 54 3.25 -9.73 11.89
N GLU A 55 3.19 -10.69 10.97
CA GLU A 55 3.56 -12.09 11.21
C GLU A 55 5.03 -12.23 11.60
N ASP A 56 5.95 -11.58 10.87
CA ASP A 56 7.38 -11.60 11.16
C ASP A 56 7.68 -10.99 12.54
N ARG A 57 6.96 -9.92 12.91
CA ARG A 57 7.11 -9.25 14.21
C ARG A 57 6.60 -10.06 15.39
N VAL A 58 5.81 -11.11 15.19
CA VAL A 58 5.45 -12.05 16.28
C VAL A 58 6.70 -12.72 16.85
N ALA A 59 7.73 -12.94 16.02
CA ALA A 59 8.99 -13.52 16.46
C ALA A 59 9.93 -12.51 17.15
N GLU A 60 9.62 -11.21 17.11
CA GLU A 60 10.44 -10.19 17.77
C GLU A 60 10.32 -10.30 19.30
N PRO A 61 11.45 -10.34 20.03
CA PRO A 61 11.41 -10.35 21.48
C PRO A 61 10.92 -9.01 22.01
N VAL A 62 9.94 -9.05 22.90
CA VAL A 62 9.51 -7.86 23.65
C VAL A 62 10.60 -7.50 24.65
N ILE A 63 11.15 -6.28 24.54
CA ILE A 63 12.12 -5.76 25.50
C ILE A 63 11.43 -4.84 26.52
N SER A 64 11.89 -4.89 27.77
CA SER A 64 11.40 -3.97 28.80
C SER A 64 11.95 -2.57 28.59
N TYR A 65 11.27 -1.57 29.15
CA TYR A 65 11.74 -0.19 29.11
C TYR A 65 13.13 -0.02 29.75
N GLU A 66 13.41 -0.75 30.83
CA GLU A 66 14.73 -0.74 31.47
C GLU A 66 15.82 -1.31 30.53
N ALA A 67 15.53 -2.39 29.82
CA ALA A 67 16.46 -2.99 28.85
C ALA A 67 16.75 -2.02 27.69
N LEU A 68 15.72 -1.34 27.18
CA LEU A 68 15.86 -0.29 26.17
C LEU A 68 16.76 0.87 26.64
N LEU A 69 16.57 1.38 27.86
CA LEU A 69 17.39 2.47 28.40
C LEU A 69 18.87 2.06 28.56
N LYS A 70 19.13 0.81 28.98
CA LYS A 70 20.49 0.28 29.08
C LYS A 70 21.16 0.18 27.71
N ASP A 71 20.43 -0.29 26.70
CA ASP A 71 20.90 -0.38 25.31
C ASP A 71 21.24 1.01 24.74
N LEU A 72 20.33 1.98 24.89
CA LEU A 72 20.56 3.36 24.44
C LEU A 72 21.80 4.00 25.07
N LYS A 73 22.01 3.78 26.38
CA LYS A 73 23.20 4.26 27.09
C LYS A 73 24.47 3.55 26.60
N ALA A 74 24.42 2.24 26.37
CA ALA A 74 25.56 1.47 25.86
C ALA A 74 25.99 1.93 24.45
N HIS A 75 25.05 2.40 23.65
CA HIS A 75 25.29 2.93 22.31
C HIS A 75 25.48 4.46 22.25
N GLY A 76 25.63 5.13 23.40
CA GLY A 76 25.92 6.56 23.50
C GLY A 76 24.79 7.47 22.98
N LYS A 77 23.55 6.97 22.94
CA LYS A 77 22.36 7.73 22.57
C LYS A 77 21.67 8.37 23.78
N LEU A 78 22.14 8.05 24.99
CA LEU A 78 21.83 8.63 26.31
C LEU A 78 23.12 8.71 27.12
#